data_AF-A0A2S8X7I6-F1
#
_entry.id   AF-A0A2S8X7I6-F1
#
_cell.length_a   1.000
_cell.length_b   1.000
_cell.length_c   1.000
_cell.angle_alpha   90.00
_cell.angle_beta   90.00
_cell.angle_gamma   90.00
#
_symmetry.space_group_name_H-M   'P 1'
#
loop_
_entity.id
_entity.type
_entity.pdbx_description
1 polymer ?
#
loop_
_entity_poly.entity_id
_entity_poly.type
_entity_poly.pdbx_seq_one_letter_code
_entity_poly.pdbx_strand_id
1 'polypeptide(L)'
;MDRAIPDPTWKRLGFAERPDFHTSGLGVGIVIIDSIKPHHLVNHLNTRIKCVAVHENMTVTMRDISSMNREGDNRKGEHGLMSVLALAHEPILLEGQIHVGIAPAATFIILDHGAFTTGEGERLKKGMEWILEHGVEWNIKIILSTGWQALDNEVHLKNTSENSTVKALATAVQQGILVICSNGNTRLNNIMPPIQYLAVGGYVDRGKADRSFHVPFPDEPYGRNGDGHFRPDVLAPRLHITIPSYETEDSGQRVSFYGGTSGAAALVAGVAAHLFSQFPSLSSEMLRHLLVEHGEPLEGDDNMAPRINVENTICYMNRADKPMYITKTLPMISIKSQNLYSAIHSMDDIERALSLTVLVERDELSREELWSFTKDSSAIVRKIAVSTLREPMNEQERKLYWVYLMHETEGGVRGWYMHGLLQNAPKEEINNWIKWSTDINWSVRWCVSEYLAQYPECFPQLEKTQDPDAIHIKALPLRQWYTAL
;
A
#
# COMPACT_ATOMS: atom_id res chain seq x y z
N MET A 1 -6.11 -14.53 -24.14
CA MET A 1 -5.39 -13.50 -24.93
C MET A 1 -4.09 -13.28 -24.21
N ASP A 2 -2.96 -13.58 -24.86
CA ASP A 2 -1.66 -13.24 -24.31
C ASP A 2 -1.59 -11.73 -24.15
N ARG A 3 -1.39 -11.29 -22.90
CA ARG A 3 -1.34 -9.88 -22.55
C ARG A 3 -0.03 -9.33 -23.12
N ALA A 4 -0.09 -8.26 -23.91
CA ALA A 4 1.11 -7.59 -24.39
C ALA A 4 2.05 -7.26 -23.22
N ILE A 5 3.36 -7.45 -23.40
CA ILE A 5 4.32 -7.20 -22.33
C ILE A 5 4.28 -5.69 -21.99
N PRO A 6 4.19 -5.32 -20.69
CA PRO A 6 4.26 -3.92 -20.28
C PRO A 6 5.54 -3.23 -20.75
N ASP A 7 5.51 -1.91 -20.92
CA ASP A 7 6.72 -1.12 -21.03
C ASP A 7 7.60 -1.30 -19.79
N PRO A 8 8.94 -1.13 -19.91
CA PRO A 8 9.83 -1.17 -18.76
C PRO A 8 9.38 -0.22 -17.65
N THR A 9 9.36 -0.72 -16.40
CA THR A 9 8.85 0.03 -15.26
C THR A 9 9.56 1.37 -15.04
N TRP A 10 10.86 1.47 -15.34
CA TRP A 10 11.58 2.74 -15.30
C TRP A 10 11.00 3.80 -16.26
N LYS A 11 10.59 3.42 -17.49
CA LYS A 11 9.92 4.35 -18.40
C LYS A 11 8.58 4.82 -17.83
N ARG A 12 7.82 3.90 -17.24
CA ARG A 12 6.51 4.17 -16.61
C ARG A 12 6.62 5.15 -15.43
N LEU A 13 7.77 5.16 -14.75
CA LEU A 13 8.11 6.13 -13.69
C LEU A 13 8.61 7.49 -14.23
N GLY A 14 8.75 7.64 -15.55
CA GLY A 14 9.17 8.90 -16.17
C GLY A 14 10.68 9.14 -16.18
N PHE A 15 11.50 8.08 -16.20
CA PHE A 15 12.93 8.22 -16.48
C PHE A 15 13.15 8.52 -17.97
N ALA A 16 14.02 9.49 -18.31
CA ALA A 16 14.46 9.69 -19.69
C ALA A 16 15.42 8.58 -20.16
N GLU A 17 16.29 8.12 -19.26
CA GLU A 17 17.26 7.06 -19.53
C GLU A 17 17.09 5.89 -18.58
N ARG A 18 17.44 4.69 -19.06
CA ARG A 18 17.38 3.47 -18.26
C ARG A 18 18.34 3.58 -17.06
N PRO A 19 17.91 3.23 -15.84
CA PRO A 19 18.81 3.06 -14.70
C PRO A 19 19.96 2.12 -15.04
N ASP A 20 21.19 2.56 -14.79
CA ASP A 20 22.37 1.72 -15.01
C ASP A 20 22.47 0.62 -13.94
N PHE A 21 22.77 -0.60 -14.40
CA PHE A 21 22.76 -1.79 -13.55
C PHE A 21 23.84 -1.78 -12.46
N HIS A 22 24.97 -1.11 -12.72
CA HIS A 22 26.13 -1.12 -11.83
C HIS A 22 26.21 0.11 -10.92
N THR A 23 25.52 1.19 -11.27
CA THR A 23 25.66 2.48 -10.58
C THR A 23 24.37 3.01 -9.96
N SER A 24 23.19 2.61 -10.46
CA SER A 24 21.93 3.12 -9.92
C SER A 24 21.67 2.59 -8.49
N GLY A 25 21.65 3.50 -7.51
CA GLY A 25 21.53 3.18 -6.09
C GLY A 25 22.87 2.85 -5.41
N LEU A 26 23.99 2.98 -6.12
CA LEU A 26 25.31 2.68 -5.56
C LEU A 26 25.58 3.52 -4.30
N GLY A 27 26.06 2.86 -3.25
CA GLY A 27 26.37 3.50 -1.98
C GLY A 27 25.13 3.85 -1.16
N VAL A 28 23.93 3.42 -1.52
CA VAL A 28 22.69 3.67 -0.77
C VAL A 28 22.20 2.38 -0.13
N GLY A 29 21.96 2.41 1.18
CA GLY A 29 21.34 1.34 1.94
C GLY A 29 19.83 1.49 2.05
N ILE A 30 19.11 0.39 1.84
CA ILE A 30 17.65 0.28 1.93
C ILE A 30 17.31 -0.83 2.93
N VAL A 31 16.65 -0.47 4.03
CA VAL A 31 15.99 -1.45 4.90
C VAL A 31 14.62 -1.77 4.32
N ILE A 32 14.29 -3.05 4.16
CA ILE A 32 12.96 -3.49 3.74
C ILE A 32 12.34 -4.24 4.92
N ILE A 33 11.26 -3.69 5.48
CA ILE A 33 10.52 -4.32 6.59
C ILE A 33 9.62 -5.38 5.99
N ASP A 34 10.13 -6.61 5.90
CA ASP A 34 9.44 -7.76 5.33
C ASP A 34 10.17 -9.07 5.70
N SER A 35 9.60 -10.20 5.28
CA SER A 35 10.30 -11.48 5.23
C SER A 35 10.74 -11.78 3.79
N ILE A 36 11.82 -12.54 3.61
CA ILE A 36 12.30 -12.92 2.28
C ILE A 36 12.50 -14.42 2.14
N LYS A 37 12.08 -14.94 0.99
CA LYS A 37 12.40 -16.27 0.49
C LYS A 37 13.78 -16.26 -0.21
N PRO A 38 14.70 -17.17 0.15
CA PRO A 38 15.97 -17.32 -0.56
C PRO A 38 15.73 -17.70 -2.02
N HIS A 39 16.32 -16.97 -2.97
CA HIS A 39 16.09 -17.20 -4.39
C HIS A 39 17.34 -16.91 -5.24
N HIS A 40 17.53 -17.67 -6.32
CA HIS A 40 18.72 -17.54 -7.16
C HIS A 40 18.77 -16.18 -7.91
N LEU A 41 17.62 -15.59 -8.19
CA LEU A 41 17.50 -14.28 -8.86
C LEU A 41 18.03 -13.08 -8.05
N VAL A 42 18.41 -13.29 -6.79
CA VAL A 42 19.03 -12.27 -5.95
C VAL A 42 20.49 -12.59 -5.61
N ASN A 43 21.06 -13.66 -6.18
CA ASN A 43 22.43 -14.08 -5.92
C ASN A 43 23.47 -13.04 -6.41
N HIS A 44 23.16 -12.27 -7.46
CA HIS A 44 24.03 -11.21 -7.98
C HIS A 44 24.21 -10.05 -6.99
N LEU A 45 23.34 -9.94 -5.98
CA LEU A 45 23.48 -8.97 -4.89
C LEU A 45 24.62 -9.38 -3.94
N ASN A 46 24.88 -10.68 -3.80
CA ASN A 46 25.96 -11.23 -2.98
C ASN A 46 25.97 -10.61 -1.56
N THR A 47 27.07 -9.96 -1.16
CA THR A 47 27.23 -9.34 0.16
C THR A 47 26.35 -8.11 0.38
N ARG A 48 25.73 -7.56 -0.69
CA ARG A 48 24.86 -6.39 -0.63
C ARG A 48 23.44 -6.71 -0.17
N ILE A 49 23.11 -7.97 0.12
CA ILE A 49 21.82 -8.32 0.70
C ILE A 49 22.01 -9.14 1.99
N LYS A 50 21.41 -8.66 3.08
CA LYS A 50 21.43 -9.31 4.40
C LYS A 50 20.00 -9.48 4.91
N CYS A 51 19.77 -10.53 5.70
CA CYS A 51 18.53 -10.72 6.45
C CYS A 51 18.80 -10.57 7.94
N VAL A 52 18.16 -9.58 8.55
CA VAL A 52 18.11 -9.36 10.01
C VAL A 52 16.76 -9.86 10.49
N ALA A 53 16.76 -10.78 11.44
CA ALA A 53 15.55 -11.32 12.04
C ALA A 53 15.54 -11.07 13.55
N VAL A 54 14.40 -10.61 14.06
CA VAL A 54 14.16 -10.41 15.50
C VAL A 54 13.18 -11.46 15.98
N HIS A 55 13.63 -12.31 16.89
CA HIS A 55 12.83 -13.44 17.41
C HIS A 55 11.92 -13.00 18.56
N GLU A 56 10.95 -13.84 18.92
CA GLU A 56 10.00 -13.57 20.02
C GLU A 56 10.70 -13.32 21.36
N ASN A 57 11.84 -13.96 21.60
CA ASN A 57 12.67 -13.75 22.79
C ASN A 57 13.56 -12.49 22.72
N MET A 58 13.31 -11.59 21.77
CA MET A 58 14.04 -10.34 21.51
C MET A 58 15.50 -10.51 21.10
N THR A 59 15.93 -11.73 20.76
CA THR A 59 17.25 -11.95 20.16
C THR A 59 17.26 -11.51 18.70
N VAL A 60 18.37 -10.93 18.26
CA VAL A 60 18.57 -10.48 16.88
C VAL A 60 19.57 -11.39 16.21
N THR A 61 19.25 -11.88 15.02
CA THR A 61 20.16 -12.68 14.18
C THR A 61 20.33 -12.04 12.82
N MET A 62 21.55 -12.05 12.29
CA MET A 62 21.84 -11.63 10.92
C MET A 62 22.34 -12.85 10.13
N ARG A 63 21.86 -13.00 8.90
CA ARG A 63 22.29 -14.06 7.98
C ARG A 63 22.43 -13.54 6.56
N ASP A 64 23.30 -14.18 5.81
CA ASP A 64 23.37 -14.01 4.36
C ASP A 64 22.23 -14.79 3.71
N ILE A 65 21.58 -14.21 2.70
CA ILE A 65 20.47 -14.87 2.00
C ILE A 65 20.88 -16.22 1.39
N SER A 66 22.15 -16.36 0.99
CA SER A 66 22.73 -17.59 0.44
C SER A 66 22.85 -18.71 1.46
N SER A 67 22.85 -18.41 2.76
CA SER A 67 22.93 -19.38 3.86
C SER A 67 21.57 -19.78 4.44
N MET A 68 20.48 -19.24 3.90
CA MET A 68 19.13 -19.57 4.33
C MET A 68 18.62 -20.85 3.65
N ASN A 69 17.93 -21.71 4.42
CA ASN A 69 17.34 -22.93 3.89
C ASN A 69 16.21 -22.62 2.91
N ARG A 70 16.13 -23.42 1.83
CA ARG A 70 15.03 -23.35 0.84
C ARG A 70 13.80 -24.15 1.27
N GLU A 71 13.89 -24.92 2.34
CA GLU A 71 12.82 -25.78 2.84
C GLU A 71 11.92 -25.00 3.81
N GLY A 72 10.67 -24.80 3.41
CA GLY A 72 9.64 -24.07 4.16
C GLY A 72 8.38 -23.87 3.33
N ASP A 73 7.29 -23.40 3.94
CA ASP A 73 6.04 -23.06 3.26
C ASP A 73 6.31 -22.22 1.98
N ASN A 74 5.81 -22.70 0.84
CA ASN A 74 6.17 -22.22 -0.49
C ASN A 74 5.92 -20.71 -0.69
N ARG A 75 4.99 -20.10 0.08
CA ARG A 75 4.57 -18.69 -0.08
C ARG A 75 5.21 -17.71 0.90
N LYS A 76 5.81 -18.18 1.99
CA LYS A 76 6.38 -17.27 3.00
C LYS A 76 7.58 -16.50 2.40
N GLY A 77 7.58 -15.18 2.55
CA GLY A 77 8.66 -14.31 2.07
C GLY A 77 8.67 -14.04 0.56
N GLU A 78 7.65 -14.47 -0.18
CA GLU A 78 7.49 -14.10 -1.60
C GLU A 78 7.31 -12.59 -1.77
N HIS A 79 6.57 -11.95 -0.87
CA HIS A 79 6.30 -10.51 -0.92
C HIS A 79 7.59 -9.66 -0.82
N GLY A 80 8.46 -9.95 0.15
CA GLY A 80 9.78 -9.32 0.25
C GLY A 80 10.70 -9.66 -0.93
N LEU A 81 10.66 -10.89 -1.46
CA LEU A 81 11.41 -11.24 -2.67
C LEU A 81 10.96 -10.41 -3.87
N MET A 82 9.65 -10.27 -4.11
CA MET A 82 9.11 -9.44 -5.20
C MET A 82 9.51 -7.97 -5.06
N SER A 83 9.56 -7.45 -3.82
CA SER A 83 10.05 -6.09 -3.53
C SER A 83 11.52 -5.92 -3.93
N VAL A 84 12.39 -6.87 -3.55
CA VAL A 84 13.80 -6.85 -3.96
C VAL A 84 13.95 -6.99 -5.47
N LEU A 85 13.15 -7.84 -6.12
CA LEU A 85 13.21 -7.99 -7.58
C LEU A 85 12.78 -6.70 -8.28
N ALA A 86 11.71 -6.03 -7.85
CA ALA A 86 11.31 -4.73 -8.39
C ALA A 86 12.41 -3.66 -8.24
N LEU A 87 13.18 -3.74 -7.14
CA LEU A 87 14.30 -2.84 -6.87
C LEU A 87 15.55 -3.18 -7.67
N ALA A 88 15.90 -4.46 -7.83
CA ALA A 88 17.28 -4.82 -8.15
C ALA A 88 17.48 -6.02 -9.07
N HIS A 89 16.46 -6.47 -9.81
CA HIS A 89 16.64 -7.59 -10.74
C HIS A 89 17.64 -7.27 -11.88
N GLU A 90 18.32 -8.31 -12.38
CA GLU A 90 19.23 -8.23 -13.53
C GLU A 90 18.50 -7.83 -14.83
N PRO A 91 19.18 -7.23 -15.82
CA PRO A 91 18.54 -6.83 -17.07
C PRO A 91 17.89 -8.00 -17.83
N ILE A 92 16.64 -7.85 -18.25
CA ILE A 92 15.90 -8.82 -19.08
C ILE A 92 15.46 -8.14 -20.38
N LEU A 93 15.73 -8.80 -21.51
CA LEU A 93 15.24 -8.37 -22.82
C LEU A 93 13.88 -8.99 -23.11
N LEU A 94 12.86 -8.14 -23.23
CA LEU A 94 11.48 -8.49 -23.57
C LEU A 94 11.00 -7.59 -24.71
N GLU A 95 10.53 -8.19 -25.80
CA GLU A 95 10.00 -7.45 -26.97
C GLU A 95 10.91 -6.29 -27.45
N GLY A 96 12.23 -6.50 -27.44
CA GLY A 96 13.20 -5.49 -27.86
C GLY A 96 13.48 -4.38 -26.84
N GLN A 97 12.84 -4.41 -25.67
CA GLN A 97 13.05 -3.47 -24.57
C GLN A 97 13.78 -4.11 -23.39
N ILE A 98 14.62 -3.34 -22.71
CA ILE A 98 15.37 -3.82 -21.54
C ILE A 98 14.66 -3.39 -20.26
N HIS A 99 14.24 -4.39 -19.49
CA HIS A 99 13.69 -4.26 -18.15
C HIS A 99 14.84 -4.46 -17.15
N VAL A 100 14.94 -3.61 -16.15
CA VAL A 100 15.95 -3.69 -15.09
C VAL A 100 15.35 -3.14 -13.80
N GLY A 101 15.81 -3.62 -12.65
CA GLY A 101 15.48 -3.02 -11.37
C GLY A 101 15.83 -1.53 -11.34
N ILE A 102 15.17 -0.75 -10.49
CA ILE A 102 15.37 0.70 -10.42
C ILE A 102 16.69 1.07 -9.70
N ALA A 103 17.06 0.35 -8.64
CA ALA A 103 18.26 0.56 -7.84
C ALA A 103 19.12 -0.71 -7.66
N PRO A 104 19.57 -1.36 -8.75
CA PRO A 104 20.26 -2.65 -8.72
C PRO A 104 21.62 -2.63 -8.01
N ALA A 105 22.24 -1.47 -7.84
CA ALA A 105 23.53 -1.31 -7.16
C ALA A 105 23.42 -0.99 -5.66
N ALA A 106 22.21 -0.87 -5.12
CA ALA A 106 21.98 -0.58 -3.70
C ALA A 106 22.35 -1.76 -2.77
N THR A 107 22.44 -1.46 -1.47
CA THR A 107 22.56 -2.43 -0.38
C THR A 107 21.19 -2.63 0.26
N PHE A 108 20.80 -3.88 0.50
CA PHE A 108 19.48 -4.26 1.00
C PHE A 108 19.60 -4.98 2.34
N ILE A 109 18.86 -4.51 3.34
CA ILE A 109 18.72 -5.16 4.64
C ILE A 109 17.27 -5.54 4.82
N ILE A 110 16.97 -6.83 4.72
CA ILE A 110 15.63 -7.35 5.00
C ILE A 110 15.49 -7.45 6.52
N LEU A 111 14.50 -6.76 7.09
CA LEU A 111 14.20 -6.81 8.51
C LEU A 111 12.90 -7.60 8.73
N ASP A 112 13.05 -8.85 9.17
CA ASP A 112 11.94 -9.70 9.60
C ASP A 112 11.75 -9.56 11.11
N HIS A 113 10.70 -8.85 11.52
CA HIS A 113 10.36 -8.64 12.92
C HIS A 113 9.12 -9.45 13.36
N GLY A 114 8.64 -10.37 12.54
CA GLY A 114 7.39 -11.09 12.80
C GLY A 114 6.19 -10.13 12.80
N ALA A 115 6.01 -9.38 11.72
CA ALA A 115 4.91 -8.44 11.52
C ALA A 115 3.53 -9.07 11.81
N PHE A 116 2.57 -8.24 12.23
CA PHE A 116 1.18 -8.66 12.49
C PHE A 116 1.00 -9.70 13.60
N THR A 117 1.98 -9.83 14.50
CA THR A 117 1.90 -10.69 15.69
C THR A 117 2.15 -9.87 16.95
N THR A 118 1.63 -10.32 18.09
CA THR A 118 1.78 -9.60 19.38
C THR A 118 3.24 -9.23 19.65
N GLY A 119 3.49 -7.98 20.06
CA GLY A 119 4.83 -7.47 20.35
C GLY A 119 5.67 -7.10 19.12
N GLU A 120 5.05 -7.02 17.93
CA GLU A 120 5.78 -6.71 16.70
C GLU A 120 6.39 -5.31 16.70
N GLY A 121 5.72 -4.31 17.26
CA GLY A 121 6.27 -2.96 17.40
C GLY A 121 7.59 -2.92 18.19
N GLU A 122 7.66 -3.65 19.30
CA GLU A 122 8.86 -3.78 20.12
C GLU A 122 9.99 -4.49 19.37
N ARG A 123 9.66 -5.55 18.63
CA ARG A 123 10.64 -6.27 17.79
C ARG A 123 11.13 -5.40 16.64
N LEU A 124 10.25 -4.65 15.98
CA LEU A 124 10.62 -3.71 14.93
C LEU A 124 11.59 -2.66 15.47
N LYS A 125 11.27 -2.07 16.63
CA LYS A 125 12.14 -1.10 17.30
C LYS A 125 13.51 -1.71 17.57
N LYS A 126 13.55 -2.91 18.17
CA LYS A 126 14.80 -3.62 18.50
C LYS A 126 15.64 -3.92 17.26
N GLY A 127 15.00 -4.36 16.18
CA GLY A 127 15.67 -4.65 14.90
C GLY A 127 16.25 -3.39 14.27
N MET A 128 15.49 -2.30 14.26
CA MET A 128 15.95 -1.03 13.73
C MET A 128 17.10 -0.43 14.56
N GLU A 129 17.01 -0.45 15.88
CA GLU A 129 18.12 -0.03 16.76
C GLU A 129 19.39 -0.83 16.45
N TRP A 130 19.27 -2.16 16.34
CA TRP A 130 20.40 -3.02 16.00
C TRP A 130 21.00 -2.68 14.63
N ILE A 131 20.17 -2.45 13.60
CA ILE A 131 20.62 -2.05 12.25
C ILE A 131 21.34 -0.70 12.30
N LEU A 132 20.82 0.29 13.02
CA LEU A 132 21.44 1.61 13.11
C LEU A 132 22.77 1.57 13.87
N GLU A 133 22.90 0.70 14.89
CA GLU A 133 24.12 0.51 15.66
C GLU A 133 25.23 -0.23 14.87
N HIS A 134 24.86 -1.23 14.05
CA HIS A 134 25.82 -2.14 13.41
C HIS A 134 25.99 -1.89 11.90
N GLY A 135 25.08 -1.13 11.29
CA GLY A 135 24.94 -0.98 9.85
C GLY A 135 25.52 0.31 9.26
N VAL A 136 26.48 0.95 9.94
CA VAL A 136 27.13 2.20 9.47
C VAL A 136 27.69 2.03 8.06
N GLU A 137 28.32 0.89 7.79
CA GLU A 137 28.88 0.54 6.46
C GLU A 137 27.81 0.35 5.37
N TRP A 138 26.55 0.07 5.74
CA TRP A 138 25.47 -0.11 4.79
C TRP A 138 24.89 1.21 4.30
N ASN A 139 25.29 2.34 4.91
CA ASN A 139 24.84 3.69 4.59
C ASN A 139 23.31 3.77 4.40
N ILE A 140 22.56 3.33 5.42
CA ILE A 140 21.10 3.30 5.37
C ILE A 140 20.55 4.71 5.18
N LYS A 141 19.85 4.92 4.05
CA LYS A 141 19.14 6.18 3.74
C LYS A 141 17.64 5.99 3.62
N ILE A 142 17.19 4.77 3.37
CA ILE A 142 15.78 4.47 3.07
C ILE A 142 15.30 3.32 3.95
N ILE A 143 14.07 3.44 4.45
CA ILE A 143 13.29 2.34 5.01
C ILE A 143 12.05 2.17 4.13
N LEU A 144 11.90 1.02 3.50
CA LEU A 144 10.69 0.61 2.79
C LEU A 144 9.78 -0.14 3.77
N SER A 145 8.65 0.48 4.10
CA SER A 145 7.60 -0.08 4.95
C SER A 145 6.36 -0.42 4.11
N THR A 146 6.18 -1.70 3.80
CA THR A 146 5.02 -2.21 3.04
C THR A 146 3.80 -2.50 3.94
N GLY A 147 3.94 -2.26 5.24
CA GLY A 147 2.88 -2.28 6.23
C GLY A 147 3.31 -1.47 7.44
N TRP A 148 2.57 -0.40 7.77
CA TRP A 148 2.89 0.50 8.88
C TRP A 148 1.79 0.53 9.96
N GLN A 149 0.62 -0.04 9.67
CA GLN A 149 -0.54 -0.08 10.57
C GLN A 149 -0.75 -1.45 11.22
N ALA A 150 0.32 -2.22 11.42
CA ALA A 150 0.21 -3.58 11.92
C ALA A 150 -0.48 -3.59 13.30
N LEU A 151 -1.50 -4.45 13.44
CA LEU A 151 -2.36 -4.63 14.61
C LEU A 151 -3.33 -3.47 14.95
N ASP A 152 -3.31 -2.35 14.22
CA ASP A 152 -4.31 -1.30 14.41
C ASP A 152 -5.70 -1.76 13.93
N ASN A 153 -6.75 -1.25 14.57
CA ASN A 153 -8.10 -1.41 14.05
C ASN A 153 -8.23 -0.59 12.76
N GLU A 154 -8.46 -1.28 11.65
CA GLU A 154 -8.40 -0.72 10.30
C GLU A 154 -9.39 0.42 10.01
N VAL A 155 -10.44 0.58 10.81
CA VAL A 155 -11.51 1.59 10.61
C VAL A 155 -11.45 2.70 11.64
N HIS A 156 -11.00 2.40 12.85
CA HIS A 156 -10.87 3.39 13.90
C HIS A 156 -9.84 4.44 13.50
N LEU A 157 -10.15 5.70 13.74
CA LEU A 157 -9.22 6.78 13.48
C LEU A 157 -8.47 7.11 14.76
N LYS A 158 -7.14 7.16 14.67
CA LYS A 158 -6.23 7.56 15.76
C LYS A 158 -5.13 8.45 15.22
N ASN A 159 -4.55 9.28 16.09
CA ASN A 159 -3.35 10.02 15.75
C ASN A 159 -2.21 9.05 15.43
N THR A 160 -1.44 9.33 14.37
CA THR A 160 -0.45 8.35 13.88
C THR A 160 0.70 8.16 14.87
N SER A 161 0.93 9.12 15.77
CA SER A 161 1.91 9.01 16.84
C SER A 161 1.60 7.92 17.86
N GLU A 162 0.35 7.42 17.91
CA GLU A 162 -0.02 6.31 18.78
C GLU A 162 0.40 4.94 18.23
N ASN A 163 0.58 4.84 16.91
CA ASN A 163 0.90 3.59 16.23
C ASN A 163 2.29 3.04 16.63
N SER A 164 2.37 1.72 16.81
CA SER A 164 3.55 1.00 17.27
C SER A 164 4.72 1.09 16.27
N THR A 165 4.45 0.96 14.97
CA THR A 165 5.45 1.09 13.90
C THR A 165 5.98 2.52 13.83
N VAL A 166 5.11 3.53 13.96
CA VAL A 166 5.53 4.94 13.99
C VAL A 166 6.48 5.22 15.14
N LYS A 167 6.17 4.70 16.34
CA LYS A 167 7.06 4.78 17.50
C LYS A 167 8.38 4.03 17.27
N ALA A 168 8.33 2.85 16.66
CA ALA A 168 9.51 2.02 16.40
C ALA A 168 10.49 2.67 15.41
N LEU A 169 9.99 3.41 14.42
CA LEU A 169 10.80 4.07 13.39
C LEU A 169 11.19 5.52 13.75
N ALA A 170 10.70 6.07 14.87
CA ALA A 170 10.89 7.46 15.25
C ALA A 170 12.37 7.89 15.28
N THR A 171 13.25 7.05 15.83
CA THR A 171 14.70 7.32 15.87
C THR A 171 15.32 7.38 14.48
N ALA A 172 14.94 6.49 13.57
CA ALA A 172 15.43 6.49 12.20
C ALA A 172 15.01 7.76 11.45
N VAL A 173 13.74 8.16 11.59
CA VAL A 173 13.22 9.41 11.03
C VAL A 173 13.98 10.62 11.59
N GLN A 174 14.24 10.65 12.90
CA GLN A 174 14.99 11.74 13.55
C GLN A 174 16.43 11.84 13.03
N GLN A 175 17.05 10.71 12.64
CA GLN A 175 18.37 10.67 12.01
C GLN A 175 18.34 11.05 10.52
N GLY A 176 17.18 11.41 9.97
CA GLY A 176 17.02 11.84 8.59
C GLY A 176 16.92 10.69 7.58
N ILE A 177 16.64 9.46 8.03
CA ILE A 177 16.37 8.33 7.13
C ILE A 177 14.98 8.50 6.53
N LEU A 178 14.87 8.38 5.20
CA LEU A 178 13.61 8.48 4.48
C LEU A 178 12.80 7.19 4.67
N VAL A 179 11.67 7.28 5.36
CA VAL A 179 10.68 6.19 5.38
C VAL A 179 9.74 6.35 4.19
N ILE A 180 9.70 5.34 3.33
CA ILE A 180 8.78 5.24 2.19
C ILE A 180 7.80 4.13 2.50
N CYS A 181 6.50 4.42 2.43
CA CYS A 181 5.49 3.47 2.85
C CYS A 181 4.38 3.30 1.81
N SER A 182 3.84 2.10 1.75
CA SER A 182 2.65 1.82 0.96
C SER A 182 1.42 2.46 1.60
N ASN A 183 0.58 3.08 0.79
CA ASN A 183 -0.63 3.78 1.26
C ASN A 183 -1.82 2.86 1.57
N GLY A 184 -1.78 1.61 1.09
CA GLY A 184 -2.82 0.61 1.34
C GLY A 184 -3.60 0.24 0.07
N ASN A 185 -4.20 -0.96 0.08
CA ASN A 185 -4.80 -1.52 -1.13
C ASN A 185 -6.33 -1.36 -1.23
N THR A 186 -7.00 -0.83 -0.20
CA THR A 186 -8.46 -0.73 -0.15
C THR A 186 -8.94 0.50 0.61
N ARG A 187 -10.02 1.11 0.13
CA ARG A 187 -10.72 2.22 0.80
C ARG A 187 -11.48 1.83 2.05
N LEU A 188 -11.62 0.53 2.35
CA LEU A 188 -12.25 0.04 3.59
C LEU A 188 -11.67 0.69 4.84
N ASN A 189 -10.37 0.97 4.81
CA ASN A 189 -9.62 1.38 5.98
C ASN A 189 -9.65 2.92 6.10
N ASN A 190 -9.61 3.43 7.33
CA ASN A 190 -9.44 4.85 7.63
C ASN A 190 -8.00 5.21 8.01
N ILE A 191 -7.09 4.24 7.92
CA ILE A 191 -5.70 4.40 8.32
C ILE A 191 -4.88 4.91 7.12
N MET A 192 -4.19 6.05 7.32
CA MET A 192 -3.37 6.74 6.32
C MET A 192 -2.01 7.13 6.92
N PRO A 193 -0.88 7.01 6.20
CA PRO A 193 0.46 7.14 6.78
C PRO A 193 0.76 8.49 7.49
N PRO A 194 1.76 8.53 8.39
CA PRO A 194 2.14 9.74 9.12
C PRO A 194 2.84 10.80 8.25
N ILE A 195 2.73 12.07 8.67
CA ILE A 195 3.62 13.22 8.33
C ILE A 195 4.94 12.93 7.62
N GLN A 196 5.71 12.19 8.38
CA GLN A 196 7.14 12.10 8.27
C GLN A 196 7.54 11.08 7.20
N TYR A 197 6.60 10.24 6.75
CA TYR A 197 6.85 9.24 5.73
C TYR A 197 6.51 9.81 4.35
N LEU A 198 7.08 9.24 3.30
CA LEU A 198 6.62 9.40 1.93
C LEU A 198 5.61 8.28 1.64
N ALA A 199 4.33 8.60 1.64
CA ALA A 199 3.23 7.69 1.35
C ALA A 199 3.05 7.53 -0.16
N VAL A 200 3.05 6.28 -0.61
CA VAL A 200 2.97 5.94 -2.03
C VAL A 200 1.68 5.20 -2.31
N GLY A 201 0.81 5.86 -3.07
CA GLY A 201 -0.38 5.26 -3.66
C GLY A 201 -0.14 4.73 -5.07
N GLY A 202 -1.22 4.28 -5.70
CA GLY A 202 -1.16 3.66 -7.00
C GLY A 202 -2.09 4.25 -8.06
N TYR A 203 -1.66 4.19 -9.32
CA TYR A 203 -2.52 4.44 -10.49
C TYR A 203 -2.55 3.25 -11.44
N VAL A 204 -3.53 3.26 -12.36
CA VAL A 204 -3.65 2.26 -13.43
C VAL A 204 -3.03 2.86 -14.69
N ASP A 205 -2.00 2.20 -15.23
CA ASP A 205 -1.31 2.63 -16.44
C ASP A 205 -1.41 1.65 -17.60
N ARG A 206 -2.07 0.51 -17.38
CA ARG A 206 -2.24 -0.58 -18.36
C ARG A 206 -0.90 -1.09 -18.89
N GLY A 207 0.16 -0.96 -18.09
CA GLY A 207 1.51 -1.33 -18.48
C GLY A 207 2.13 -0.42 -19.53
N LYS A 208 1.65 0.82 -19.71
CA LYS A 208 2.17 1.77 -20.71
C LYS A 208 2.90 2.93 -20.06
N ALA A 209 4.01 3.35 -20.64
CA ALA A 209 4.73 4.56 -20.22
C ALA A 209 4.02 5.84 -20.68
N ASP A 210 3.26 5.75 -21.78
CA ASP A 210 2.45 6.85 -22.28
C ASP A 210 1.40 7.28 -21.24
N ARG A 211 1.52 8.55 -20.84
CA ARG A 211 0.73 9.19 -19.80
C ARG A 211 -0.76 9.25 -20.13
N SER A 212 -1.15 9.19 -21.41
CA SER A 212 -2.57 9.23 -21.80
C SER A 212 -3.34 7.96 -21.41
N PHE A 213 -2.64 6.87 -21.07
CA PHE A 213 -3.26 5.63 -20.60
C PHE A 213 -3.40 5.58 -19.07
N HIS A 214 -2.84 6.57 -18.36
CA HIS A 214 -2.78 6.59 -16.91
C HIS A 214 -4.09 7.17 -16.38
N VAL A 215 -4.75 6.40 -15.51
CA VAL A 215 -6.03 6.78 -14.91
C VAL A 215 -6.03 6.49 -13.41
N PRO A 216 -6.88 7.17 -12.62
CA PRO A 216 -7.06 6.88 -11.20
C PRO A 216 -7.34 5.41 -10.93
N PHE A 217 -6.75 4.87 -9.86
CA PHE A 217 -7.12 3.54 -9.39
C PHE A 217 -8.41 3.65 -8.55
N PRO A 218 -9.51 2.97 -8.94
CA PRO A 218 -10.83 3.21 -8.34
C PRO A 218 -10.91 3.08 -6.81
N ASP A 219 -10.15 2.16 -6.21
CA ASP A 219 -10.08 1.95 -4.75
C ASP A 219 -8.76 2.43 -4.14
N GLU A 220 -8.11 3.43 -4.75
CA GLU A 220 -6.95 4.03 -4.10
C GLU A 220 -7.40 4.72 -2.81
N PRO A 221 -6.89 4.33 -1.64
CA PRO A 221 -7.21 5.02 -0.39
C PRO A 221 -6.65 6.45 -0.44
N TYR A 222 -7.45 7.44 -0.08
CA TYR A 222 -6.97 8.82 -0.02
C TYR A 222 -7.82 9.62 0.96
N GLY A 223 -7.27 10.73 1.44
CA GLY A 223 -7.92 11.62 2.39
C GLY A 223 -7.00 11.99 3.55
N ARG A 224 -7.57 12.58 4.59
CA ARG A 224 -6.82 13.03 5.76
C ARG A 224 -6.60 11.87 6.74
N ASN A 225 -5.39 11.74 7.27
CA ASN A 225 -5.08 10.83 8.38
C ASN A 225 -5.61 11.39 9.72
N GLY A 226 -5.42 10.66 10.83
CA GLY A 226 -5.83 11.11 12.16
C GLY A 226 -5.13 12.36 12.68
N ASP A 227 -4.03 12.79 12.03
CA ASP A 227 -3.34 14.06 12.30
C ASP A 227 -3.80 15.18 11.34
N GLY A 228 -4.78 14.92 10.48
CA GLY A 228 -5.35 15.88 9.54
C GLY A 228 -4.53 16.12 8.27
N HIS A 229 -3.55 15.28 7.94
CA HIS A 229 -2.72 15.40 6.72
C HIS A 229 -3.25 14.54 5.58
N PHE A 230 -3.31 15.09 4.38
CA PHE A 230 -3.72 14.36 3.17
C PHE A 230 -2.69 13.30 2.77
N ARG A 231 -3.19 12.13 2.36
CA ARG A 231 -2.43 11.00 1.83
C ARG A 231 -3.12 10.40 0.61
N PRO A 232 -2.39 9.74 -0.31
CA PRO A 232 -0.92 9.58 -0.34
C PRO A 232 -0.19 10.89 -0.73
N ASP A 233 1.15 10.89 -0.67
CA ASP A 233 1.97 12.02 -1.15
C ASP A 233 2.20 11.97 -2.66
N VAL A 234 2.41 10.77 -3.21
CA VAL A 234 2.67 10.53 -4.63
C VAL A 234 2.00 9.23 -5.09
N LEU A 235 1.84 9.09 -6.40
CA LEU A 235 1.35 7.88 -7.05
C LEU A 235 2.42 7.24 -7.94
N ALA A 236 2.47 5.91 -7.96
CA ALA A 236 3.33 5.13 -8.85
C ALA A 236 2.54 3.98 -9.52
N PRO A 237 3.09 3.32 -10.57
CA PRO A 237 2.43 2.18 -11.19
C PRO A 237 2.06 1.10 -10.17
N ARG A 238 0.78 0.73 -10.10
CA ARG A 238 0.26 -0.21 -9.09
C ARG A 238 0.15 -1.65 -9.57
N LEU A 239 -0.02 -1.85 -10.87
CA LEU A 239 -0.29 -3.16 -11.47
C LEU A 239 0.78 -3.51 -12.51
N HIS A 240 0.93 -4.80 -12.77
CA HIS A 240 1.79 -5.32 -13.83
C HIS A 240 3.23 -4.82 -13.73
N ILE A 241 3.75 -4.68 -12.51
CA ILE A 241 5.16 -4.35 -12.27
C ILE A 241 5.95 -5.58 -12.69
N THR A 242 6.69 -5.45 -13.78
CA THR A 242 7.37 -6.59 -14.40
C THR A 242 8.61 -6.96 -13.59
N ILE A 243 8.67 -8.21 -13.14
CA ILE A 243 9.83 -8.82 -12.46
C ILE A 243 10.19 -10.14 -13.16
N PRO A 244 11.43 -10.65 -13.02
CA PRO A 244 11.76 -11.98 -13.51
C PRO A 244 10.82 -13.02 -12.90
N SER A 245 10.52 -14.09 -13.66
CA SER A 245 9.71 -15.19 -13.13
C SER A 245 10.41 -15.82 -11.93
N TYR A 246 9.76 -15.78 -10.77
CA TYR A 246 10.27 -16.37 -9.51
C TYR A 246 9.55 -17.68 -9.14
N GLU A 247 8.60 -18.11 -9.97
CA GLU A 247 7.92 -19.40 -9.83
C GLU A 247 8.85 -20.53 -10.27
N THR A 248 8.91 -21.58 -9.46
CA THR A 248 9.74 -22.76 -9.71
C THR A 248 8.97 -23.73 -10.61
N GLU A 249 9.28 -23.69 -11.91
CA GLU A 249 9.02 -24.70 -12.97
C GLU A 249 7.66 -24.69 -13.71
N ASP A 250 7.77 -24.90 -15.04
CA ASP A 250 6.77 -25.28 -16.06
C ASP A 250 5.70 -24.32 -16.60
N SER A 251 5.68 -23.03 -16.23
CA SER A 251 4.72 -22.09 -16.86
C SER A 251 5.15 -21.58 -18.25
N GLY A 252 6.42 -21.76 -18.63
CA GLY A 252 7.00 -21.13 -19.83
C GLY A 252 7.08 -19.60 -19.77
N GLN A 253 6.65 -18.98 -18.66
CA GLN A 253 6.62 -17.53 -18.49
C GLN A 253 8.00 -17.00 -18.12
N ARG A 254 8.45 -15.96 -18.84
CA ARG A 254 9.74 -15.29 -18.59
C ARG A 254 9.68 -14.26 -17.46
N VAL A 255 8.48 -13.82 -17.09
CA VAL A 255 8.23 -12.77 -16.11
C VAL A 255 7.06 -13.10 -15.21
N SER A 256 7.10 -12.56 -14.00
CA SER A 256 5.95 -12.47 -13.09
C SER A 256 5.56 -10.99 -12.92
N PHE A 257 4.37 -10.76 -12.35
CA PHE A 257 3.87 -9.41 -12.11
C PHE A 257 3.69 -9.15 -10.61
N TYR A 258 4.37 -8.11 -10.12
CA TYR A 258 4.11 -7.56 -8.80
C TYR A 258 3.03 -6.48 -8.88
N GLY A 259 2.28 -6.30 -7.80
CA GLY A 259 1.20 -5.33 -7.74
C GLY A 259 0.84 -4.92 -6.33
N GLY A 260 -0.05 -3.93 -6.25
CA GLY A 260 -0.45 -3.27 -5.02
C GLY A 260 0.45 -2.09 -4.67
N THR A 261 0.06 -1.34 -3.63
CA THR A 261 0.82 -0.18 -3.16
C THR A 261 2.19 -0.56 -2.59
N SER A 262 2.40 -1.83 -2.20
CA SER A 262 3.72 -2.34 -1.81
C SER A 262 4.72 -2.28 -2.96
N GLY A 263 4.30 -2.73 -4.15
CA GLY A 263 5.10 -2.64 -5.37
C GLY A 263 5.34 -1.18 -5.79
N ALA A 264 4.29 -0.36 -5.75
CA ALA A 264 4.41 1.07 -6.02
C ALA A 264 5.43 1.75 -5.09
N ALA A 265 5.38 1.46 -3.78
CA ALA A 265 6.33 1.96 -2.79
C ALA A 265 7.76 1.45 -3.03
N ALA A 266 7.93 0.19 -3.41
CA ALA A 266 9.23 -0.37 -3.77
C ALA A 266 9.85 0.36 -4.98
N LEU A 267 9.03 0.70 -5.99
CA LEU A 267 9.50 1.49 -7.13
C LEU A 267 9.98 2.88 -6.70
N VAL A 268 9.21 3.58 -5.86
CA VAL A 268 9.59 4.90 -5.34
C VAL A 268 10.83 4.82 -4.44
N ALA A 269 11.00 3.74 -3.66
CA ALA A 269 12.24 3.49 -2.93
C ALA A 269 13.45 3.30 -3.86
N GLY A 270 13.26 2.63 -4.99
CA GLY A 270 14.28 2.55 -6.04
C GLY A 270 14.61 3.91 -6.64
N VAL A 271 13.60 4.74 -6.92
CA VAL A 271 13.79 6.12 -7.41
C VAL A 271 14.57 6.95 -6.40
N ALA A 272 14.22 6.86 -5.12
CA ALA A 272 14.91 7.58 -4.06
C ALA A 272 16.38 7.14 -3.95
N ALA A 273 16.66 5.84 -4.05
CA ALA A 273 18.04 5.33 -4.03
C ALA A 273 18.84 5.79 -5.26
N HIS A 274 18.22 5.76 -6.44
CA HIS A 274 18.81 6.31 -7.67
C HIS A 274 19.19 7.79 -7.48
N LEU A 275 18.27 8.61 -6.99
CA LEU A 275 18.50 10.04 -6.77
C LEU A 275 19.53 10.32 -5.67
N PHE A 276 19.56 9.55 -4.58
CA PHE A 276 20.61 9.67 -3.56
C PHE A 276 22.00 9.29 -4.11
N SER A 277 22.08 8.29 -4.99
CA SER A 277 23.36 7.91 -5.61
C SER A 277 23.88 8.99 -6.58
N GLN A 278 22.98 9.71 -7.27
CA GLN A 278 23.35 10.80 -8.17
C GLN A 278 23.58 12.14 -7.44
N PHE A 279 22.83 12.40 -6.36
CA PHE A 279 22.90 13.64 -5.58
C PHE A 279 23.16 13.33 -4.09
N PRO A 280 24.40 12.95 -3.70
CA PRO A 280 24.69 12.45 -2.35
C PRO A 280 24.45 13.46 -1.21
N SER A 281 24.38 14.75 -1.51
CA SER A 281 24.08 15.82 -0.55
C SER A 281 22.57 16.05 -0.34
N LEU A 282 21.71 15.35 -1.07
CA LEU A 282 20.27 15.52 -0.98
C LEU A 282 19.76 15.01 0.38
N SER A 283 18.95 15.82 1.07
CA SER A 283 18.28 15.39 2.29
C SER A 283 16.98 14.65 1.98
N SER A 284 16.56 13.77 2.88
CA SER A 284 15.29 13.03 2.77
C SER A 284 14.07 13.94 2.69
N GLU A 285 14.06 15.05 3.44
CA GLU A 285 12.98 16.04 3.40
C GLU A 285 12.90 16.72 2.04
N MET A 286 14.05 17.15 1.50
CA MET A 286 14.12 17.76 0.18
C MET A 286 13.68 16.78 -0.90
N LEU A 287 14.17 15.53 -0.86
CA LEU A 287 13.78 14.52 -1.83
C LEU A 287 12.27 14.29 -1.82
N ARG A 288 11.65 14.13 -0.63
CA ARG A 288 10.20 13.99 -0.51
C ARG A 288 9.48 15.17 -1.16
N HIS A 289 9.91 16.40 -0.88
CA HIS A 289 9.32 17.59 -1.49
C HIS A 289 9.46 17.59 -3.02
N LEU A 290 10.64 17.30 -3.55
CA LEU A 290 10.90 17.31 -4.99
C LEU A 290 10.08 16.27 -5.75
N LEU A 291 9.85 15.09 -5.17
CA LEU A 291 9.04 14.04 -5.79
C LEU A 291 7.56 14.44 -5.88
N VAL A 292 7.06 15.21 -4.90
CA VAL A 292 5.69 15.75 -4.93
C VAL A 292 5.61 16.92 -5.90
N GLU A 293 6.47 17.93 -5.74
CA GLU A 293 6.42 19.19 -6.52
C GLU A 293 6.64 18.98 -8.02
N HIS A 294 7.49 18.01 -8.40
CA HIS A 294 7.82 17.71 -9.80
C HIS A 294 7.12 16.48 -10.35
N GLY A 295 6.22 15.88 -9.57
CA GLY A 295 5.26 14.92 -10.09
C GLY A 295 4.25 15.57 -11.05
N GLU A 296 3.51 14.75 -11.78
CA GLU A 296 2.46 15.20 -12.69
C GLU A 296 1.08 14.95 -12.06
N PRO A 297 0.13 15.88 -12.15
CA PRO A 297 -1.23 15.62 -11.72
C PRO A 297 -1.87 14.53 -12.58
N LEU A 298 -2.77 13.76 -11.96
CA LEU A 298 -3.64 12.81 -12.65
C LEU A 298 -5.01 13.46 -12.85
N GLU A 299 -5.41 13.68 -14.10
CA GLU A 299 -6.65 14.40 -14.40
C GLU A 299 -7.89 13.61 -13.97
N GLY A 300 -8.92 14.32 -13.50
CA GLY A 300 -10.22 13.72 -13.16
C GLY A 300 -10.24 12.91 -11.85
N ASP A 301 -9.28 13.13 -10.95
CA ASP A 301 -9.20 12.49 -9.64
C ASP A 301 -9.42 13.51 -8.52
N ASP A 302 -10.15 13.12 -7.47
CA ASP A 302 -10.23 13.87 -6.22
C ASP A 302 -8.95 13.71 -5.38
N ASN A 303 -8.18 12.64 -5.64
CA ASN A 303 -6.87 12.46 -5.06
C ASN A 303 -5.85 13.39 -5.72
N MET A 304 -5.36 14.37 -4.95
CA MET A 304 -4.41 15.37 -5.42
C MET A 304 -2.96 14.87 -5.52
N ALA A 305 -2.68 13.63 -5.12
CA ALA A 305 -1.33 13.08 -5.18
C ALA A 305 -0.85 12.99 -6.64
N PRO A 306 0.29 13.60 -7.00
CA PRO A 306 0.80 13.54 -8.35
C PRO A 306 1.44 12.18 -8.64
N ARG A 307 1.35 11.71 -9.89
CA ARG A 307 2.15 10.58 -10.37
C ARG A 307 3.62 10.99 -10.51
N ILE A 308 4.52 10.11 -10.11
CA ILE A 308 5.96 10.39 -10.16
C ILE A 308 6.45 10.61 -11.61
N ASN A 309 7.34 11.59 -11.77
CA ASN A 309 8.11 11.81 -12.99
C ASN A 309 9.58 12.09 -12.60
N VAL A 310 10.42 11.07 -12.78
CA VAL A 310 11.83 11.14 -12.35
C VAL A 310 12.63 12.16 -13.16
N GLU A 311 12.39 12.26 -14.46
CA GLU A 311 13.09 13.21 -15.32
C GLU A 311 12.84 14.65 -14.90
N ASN A 312 11.61 15.01 -14.54
CA ASN A 312 11.31 16.36 -14.04
C ASN A 312 12.14 16.70 -12.79
N THR A 313 12.25 15.75 -11.86
CA THR A 313 13.06 15.91 -10.64
C THR A 313 14.55 16.06 -10.98
N ILE A 314 15.10 15.22 -11.87
CA ILE A 314 16.51 15.30 -12.30
C ILE A 314 16.79 16.63 -13.02
N CYS A 315 15.93 17.02 -13.95
CA CYS A 315 16.00 18.29 -14.66
C CYS A 315 16.05 19.47 -13.69
N TYR A 316 15.21 19.48 -12.65
CA TYR A 316 15.26 20.51 -11.61
C TYR A 316 16.59 20.47 -10.83
N MET A 317 17.03 19.28 -10.43
CA MET A 317 18.28 19.10 -9.68
C MET A 317 19.55 19.47 -10.45
N ASN A 318 19.50 19.51 -11.78
CA ASN A 318 20.62 19.93 -12.63
C ASN A 318 20.63 21.43 -12.97
N ARG A 319 19.61 22.20 -12.58
CA ARG A 319 19.60 23.66 -12.80
C ARG A 319 20.68 24.35 -11.95
N ALA A 320 21.34 25.36 -12.55
CA ALA A 320 22.34 26.17 -11.86
C ALA A 320 21.71 27.17 -10.88
N ASP A 321 20.49 27.62 -11.17
CA ASP A 321 19.66 28.54 -10.41
C ASP A 321 18.59 27.80 -9.60
N LYS A 322 19.02 27.09 -8.56
CA LYS A 322 18.07 26.45 -7.64
C LYS A 322 17.53 27.52 -6.69
N PRO A 323 16.24 27.91 -6.77
CA PRO A 323 15.68 28.74 -5.71
C PRO A 323 15.88 28.02 -4.38
N MET A 324 16.30 28.76 -3.35
CA MET A 324 16.53 28.19 -2.03
C MET A 324 15.20 27.59 -1.55
N TYR A 325 15.16 26.26 -1.42
CA TYR A 325 14.04 25.61 -0.76
C TYR A 325 14.05 26.05 0.70
N ILE A 326 13.02 26.80 1.07
CA ILE A 326 12.74 27.10 2.46
C ILE A 326 11.91 25.94 2.98
N THR A 327 12.47 25.17 3.90
CA THR A 327 11.74 24.13 4.64
C THR A 327 10.49 24.76 5.23
N LYS A 328 9.34 24.49 4.61
CA LYS A 328 8.05 24.81 5.23
C LYS A 328 7.82 23.70 6.25
N THR A 329 8.00 24.02 7.53
CA THR A 329 7.45 23.21 8.61
C THR A 329 5.96 23.04 8.34
N LEU A 330 5.56 21.85 7.90
CA LEU A 330 4.14 21.53 7.77
C LEU A 330 3.58 21.54 9.19
N PRO A 331 2.60 22.40 9.50
CA PRO A 331 2.05 22.45 10.84
C PRO A 331 1.44 21.09 11.19
N MET A 332 1.77 20.57 12.37
CA MET A 332 0.96 19.50 12.96
C MET A 332 -0.41 20.09 13.26
N ILE A 333 -1.44 19.55 12.64
CA ILE A 333 -2.82 19.86 13.02
C ILE A 333 -3.10 18.94 14.21
N SER A 334 -3.23 19.52 15.40
CA SER A 334 -3.70 18.80 16.58
C SER A 334 -5.19 19.04 16.79
N ILE A 335 -5.89 18.04 17.31
CA ILE A 335 -7.30 18.12 17.72
C ILE A 335 -7.48 19.30 18.69
N LYS A 336 -8.50 20.13 18.45
CA LYS A 336 -8.70 21.39 19.18
C LYS A 336 -9.63 21.24 20.38
N SER A 337 -10.54 20.26 20.38
CA SER A 337 -11.55 20.11 21.43
C SER A 337 -11.15 19.12 22.53
N GLN A 338 -11.22 19.56 23.78
CA GLN A 338 -11.00 18.73 24.98
C GLN A 338 -12.26 17.95 25.41
N ASN A 339 -13.42 18.16 24.77
CA ASN A 339 -14.68 17.47 25.09
C ASN A 339 -15.18 16.66 23.87
N LEU A 340 -15.34 15.34 24.06
CA LEU A 340 -15.73 14.38 23.02
C LEU A 340 -17.16 14.62 22.50
N TYR A 341 -18.09 14.97 23.38
CA TYR A 341 -19.50 15.17 23.03
C TYR A 341 -19.73 16.48 22.25
N SER A 342 -18.87 17.48 22.41
CA SER A 342 -18.87 18.64 21.51
C SER A 342 -18.10 18.38 20.23
N ALA A 343 -17.01 17.62 20.31
CA ALA A 343 -16.12 17.32 19.18
C ALA A 343 -16.77 16.42 18.13
N ILE A 344 -17.66 15.50 18.52
CA ILE A 344 -18.43 14.66 17.59
C ILE A 344 -19.39 15.48 16.70
N HIS A 345 -19.65 16.74 17.05
CA HIS A 345 -20.42 17.71 16.25
C HIS A 345 -19.54 18.83 15.66
N SER A 346 -18.22 18.65 15.62
CA SER A 346 -17.29 19.62 15.04
C SER A 346 -17.52 19.84 13.55
N MET A 347 -17.13 21.01 13.04
CA MET A 347 -17.09 21.29 11.60
C MET A 347 -15.96 20.51 10.91
N ASP A 348 -14.88 20.20 11.63
CA ASP A 348 -13.77 19.39 11.11
C ASP A 348 -14.13 17.90 11.19
N ASP A 349 -14.00 17.21 10.08
CA ASP A 349 -14.39 15.81 9.95
C ASP A 349 -13.46 14.83 10.68
N ILE A 350 -12.17 15.18 10.79
CA ILE A 350 -11.18 14.40 11.53
C ILE A 350 -11.45 14.48 13.03
N GLU A 351 -11.79 15.66 13.55
CA GLU A 351 -12.21 15.82 14.94
C GLU A 351 -13.49 15.03 15.26
N ARG A 352 -14.48 15.01 14.35
CA ARG A 352 -15.67 14.16 14.50
C ARG A 352 -15.32 12.68 14.51
N ALA A 353 -14.48 12.23 13.57
CA ALA A 353 -14.08 10.82 13.44
C ALA A 353 -13.25 10.31 14.63
N LEU A 354 -12.32 11.12 15.15
CA LEU A 354 -11.55 10.79 16.35
C LEU A 354 -12.47 10.66 17.57
N SER A 355 -13.41 11.58 17.72
CA SER A 355 -14.38 11.57 18.82
C SER A 355 -15.32 10.37 18.74
N LEU A 356 -15.86 10.08 17.55
CA LEU A 356 -16.69 8.91 17.30
C LEU A 356 -15.93 7.61 17.61
N THR A 357 -14.66 7.52 17.20
CA THR A 357 -13.81 6.36 17.52
C THR A 357 -13.72 6.14 19.03
N VAL A 358 -13.45 7.18 19.81
CA VAL A 358 -13.34 7.06 21.27
C VAL A 358 -14.67 6.63 21.91
N LEU A 359 -15.81 7.18 21.47
CA LEU A 359 -17.12 6.80 22.00
C LEU A 359 -17.49 5.36 21.64
N VAL A 360 -17.17 4.91 20.43
CA VAL A 360 -17.35 3.52 19.99
C VAL A 360 -16.50 2.57 20.82
N GLU A 361 -15.21 2.89 21.03
CA GLU A 361 -14.30 2.05 21.84
C GLU A 361 -14.75 1.91 23.30
N ARG A 362 -15.53 2.88 23.80
CA ARG A 362 -16.09 2.88 25.16
C ARG A 362 -17.50 2.29 25.24
N ASP A 363 -18.08 1.86 24.12
CA ASP A 363 -19.46 1.36 24.05
C ASP A 363 -20.48 2.39 24.56
N GLU A 364 -20.23 3.68 24.31
CA GLU A 364 -21.05 4.81 24.80
C GLU A 364 -22.16 5.25 23.81
N LEU A 365 -22.34 4.55 22.69
CA LEU A 365 -23.31 4.91 21.65
C LEU A 365 -24.37 3.84 21.44
N SER A 366 -25.63 4.28 21.38
CA SER A 366 -26.73 3.43 20.97
C SER A 366 -26.69 3.13 19.46
N ARG A 367 -27.38 2.06 19.06
CA ARG A 367 -27.51 1.71 17.63
C ARG A 367 -28.23 2.79 16.81
N GLU A 368 -29.18 3.52 17.41
CA GLU A 368 -29.87 4.64 16.76
C GLU A 368 -28.92 5.81 16.49
N GLU A 369 -28.07 6.14 17.46
CA GLU A 369 -27.04 7.16 17.30
C GLU A 369 -26.03 6.76 16.21
N LEU A 370 -25.56 5.51 16.19
CA LEU A 370 -24.70 5.01 15.12
C LEU A 370 -25.33 5.17 13.73
N TRP A 371 -26.62 4.85 13.59
CA TRP A 371 -27.35 5.07 12.34
C TRP A 371 -27.38 6.54 11.91
N SER A 372 -27.43 7.49 12.84
CA SER A 372 -27.36 8.91 12.51
C SER A 372 -26.01 9.28 11.87
N PHE A 373 -24.90 8.71 12.35
CA PHE A 373 -23.55 8.94 11.81
C PHE A 373 -23.31 8.29 10.44
N THR A 374 -24.10 7.29 10.06
CA THR A 374 -24.07 6.75 8.69
C THR A 374 -24.53 7.75 7.62
N LYS A 375 -25.08 8.90 8.03
CA LYS A 375 -25.51 9.98 7.15
C LYS A 375 -24.55 11.18 7.17
N ASP A 376 -23.42 11.09 7.87
CA ASP A 376 -22.45 12.19 7.94
C ASP A 376 -21.88 12.50 6.54
N SER A 377 -21.58 13.77 6.28
CA SER A 377 -20.91 14.22 5.06
C SER A 377 -19.54 13.55 4.82
N SER A 378 -18.81 13.21 5.88
CA SER A 378 -17.48 12.59 5.81
C SER A 378 -17.58 11.08 5.72
N ALA A 379 -16.94 10.52 4.68
CA ALA A 379 -16.84 9.08 4.52
C ALA A 379 -16.07 8.40 5.66
N ILE A 380 -15.15 9.09 6.32
CA ILE A 380 -14.40 8.56 7.47
C ILE A 380 -15.34 8.27 8.64
N VAL A 381 -16.20 9.25 8.97
CA VAL A 381 -17.23 9.13 10.01
C VAL A 381 -18.23 8.02 9.65
N ARG A 382 -18.74 8.03 8.40
CA ARG A 382 -19.65 6.98 7.92
C ARG A 382 -19.02 5.59 8.04
N LYS A 383 -17.75 5.42 7.65
CA LYS A 383 -17.04 4.13 7.77
C LYS A 383 -17.00 3.63 9.21
N ILE A 384 -16.63 4.46 10.18
CA ILE A 384 -16.59 4.09 11.60
C ILE A 384 -17.99 3.67 12.07
N ALA A 385 -19.02 4.43 11.71
CA ALA A 385 -20.39 4.13 12.11
C ALA A 385 -20.86 2.78 11.53
N VAL A 386 -20.71 2.58 10.22
CA VAL A 386 -21.17 1.37 9.53
C VAL A 386 -20.39 0.13 9.98
N SER A 387 -19.07 0.23 10.16
CA SER A 387 -18.27 -0.90 10.67
C SER A 387 -18.68 -1.29 12.09
N THR A 388 -19.08 -0.31 12.91
CA THR A 388 -19.53 -0.53 14.29
C THR A 388 -20.92 -1.16 14.35
N LEU A 389 -21.82 -0.83 13.41
CA LEU A 389 -23.14 -1.46 13.32
C LEU A 389 -23.05 -2.98 13.08
N ARG A 390 -21.96 -3.46 12.45
CA ARG A 390 -21.71 -4.87 12.11
C ARG A 390 -22.80 -5.44 11.20
N GLU A 391 -23.41 -6.56 11.57
CA GLU A 391 -24.52 -7.18 10.86
C GLU A 391 -25.87 -6.51 11.18
N PRO A 392 -26.87 -6.59 10.26
CA PRO A 392 -28.22 -6.12 10.54
C PRO A 392 -28.88 -6.91 11.68
N MET A 393 -29.54 -6.25 12.63
CA MET A 393 -30.23 -6.92 13.75
C MET A 393 -31.56 -7.57 13.35
N ASN A 394 -32.18 -7.11 12.27
CA ASN A 394 -33.48 -7.59 11.80
C ASN A 394 -33.67 -7.31 10.30
N GLU A 395 -34.77 -7.81 9.73
CA GLU A 395 -35.08 -7.69 8.30
C GLU A 395 -35.27 -6.22 7.85
N GLN A 396 -35.84 -5.36 8.71
CA GLN A 396 -36.01 -3.94 8.40
C GLN A 396 -34.64 -3.27 8.25
N GLU A 397 -33.72 -3.58 9.15
CA GLU A 397 -32.35 -3.06 9.08
C GLU A 397 -31.58 -3.64 7.89
N ARG A 398 -31.77 -4.93 7.58
CA ARG A 398 -31.18 -5.55 6.38
C ARG A 398 -31.64 -4.84 5.10
N LYS A 399 -32.90 -4.43 5.02
CA LYS A 399 -33.42 -3.59 3.92
C LYS A 399 -32.72 -2.23 3.86
N LEU A 400 -32.45 -1.60 5.01
CA LEU A 400 -31.69 -0.35 5.04
C LEU A 400 -30.27 -0.57 4.51
N TYR A 401 -29.53 -1.58 4.97
CA TYR A 401 -28.18 -1.89 4.46
C TYR A 401 -28.16 -1.98 2.93
N TRP A 402 -29.12 -2.69 2.33
CA TRP A 402 -29.26 -2.75 0.86
C TRP A 402 -29.52 -1.38 0.23
N VAL A 403 -30.41 -0.56 0.81
CA VAL A 403 -30.68 0.79 0.31
C VAL A 403 -29.43 1.66 0.36
N TYR A 404 -28.71 1.70 1.49
CA TYR A 404 -27.51 2.53 1.61
C TYR A 404 -26.38 2.04 0.71
N LEU A 405 -26.16 0.72 0.60
CA LEU A 405 -25.18 0.15 -0.33
C LEU A 405 -25.39 0.60 -1.80
N MET A 406 -26.65 0.74 -2.22
CA MET A 406 -27.01 1.16 -3.58
C MET A 406 -26.77 2.65 -3.86
N HIS A 407 -26.87 3.50 -2.83
CA HIS A 407 -26.79 4.95 -2.98
C HIS A 407 -25.43 5.52 -2.55
N GLU A 408 -24.69 4.81 -1.71
CA GLU A 408 -23.36 5.24 -1.29
C GLU A 408 -22.40 5.17 -2.48
N THR A 409 -21.62 6.23 -2.65
CA THR A 409 -20.64 6.36 -3.74
C THR A 409 -19.23 6.10 -3.26
N GLU A 410 -18.94 6.29 -1.96
CA GLU A 410 -17.62 6.05 -1.42
C GLU A 410 -17.40 4.54 -1.19
N GLY A 411 -16.42 3.99 -1.90
CA GLY A 411 -16.18 2.55 -1.97
C GLY A 411 -15.90 1.88 -0.62
N GLY A 412 -15.21 2.56 0.30
CA GLY A 412 -14.96 2.06 1.65
C GLY A 412 -16.22 1.87 2.47
N VAL A 413 -17.10 2.88 2.52
CA VAL A 413 -18.40 2.79 3.20
C VAL A 413 -19.27 1.69 2.56
N ARG A 414 -19.32 1.61 1.22
CA ARG A 414 -20.03 0.53 0.51
C ARG A 414 -19.52 -0.85 0.93
N GLY A 415 -18.21 -1.01 1.01
CA GLY A 415 -17.57 -2.24 1.45
C GLY A 415 -18.03 -2.69 2.85
N TRP A 416 -18.17 -1.74 3.79
CA TRP A 416 -18.67 -2.06 5.14
C TRP A 416 -20.15 -2.45 5.19
N TYR A 417 -21.01 -1.80 4.40
CA TYR A 417 -22.39 -2.27 4.25
C TYR A 417 -22.43 -3.69 3.68
N MET A 418 -21.63 -3.97 2.65
CA MET A 418 -21.57 -5.30 2.06
C MET A 418 -21.05 -6.36 3.05
N HIS A 419 -20.03 -6.02 3.85
CA HIS A 419 -19.50 -6.89 4.89
C HIS A 419 -20.56 -7.22 5.95
N GLY A 420 -21.35 -6.23 6.41
CA GLY A 420 -22.43 -6.50 7.35
C GLY A 420 -23.54 -7.39 6.76
N LEU A 421 -23.85 -7.24 5.47
CA LEU A 421 -24.83 -8.10 4.78
C LEU A 421 -24.38 -9.56 4.66
N LEU A 422 -23.07 -9.81 4.60
CA LEU A 422 -22.45 -11.11 4.37
C LEU A 422 -22.60 -12.08 5.55
N GLN A 423 -22.52 -11.60 6.80
CA GLN A 423 -22.35 -12.47 7.98
C GLN A 423 -23.46 -13.51 8.17
N ASN A 424 -24.69 -13.19 7.76
CA ASN A 424 -25.85 -14.09 7.81
C ASN A 424 -26.55 -14.20 6.46
N ALA A 425 -25.81 -14.16 5.35
CA ALA A 425 -26.38 -14.24 4.01
C ALA A 425 -26.75 -15.69 3.64
N PRO A 426 -28.04 -16.03 3.46
CA PRO A 426 -28.44 -17.38 3.11
C PRO A 426 -28.18 -17.68 1.63
N LYS A 427 -28.06 -18.96 1.27
CA LYS A 427 -27.80 -19.39 -0.13
C LYS A 427 -28.92 -18.97 -1.10
N GLU A 428 -30.15 -18.82 -0.61
CA GLU A 428 -31.32 -18.42 -1.40
C GLU A 428 -31.21 -16.98 -1.90
N GLU A 429 -30.33 -16.17 -1.31
CA GLU A 429 -30.10 -14.78 -1.70
C GLU A 429 -29.14 -14.60 -2.88
N ILE A 430 -28.70 -15.66 -3.57
CA ILE A 430 -27.73 -15.56 -4.70
C ILE A 430 -28.08 -14.47 -5.73
N ASN A 431 -29.37 -14.25 -5.99
CA ASN A 431 -29.88 -13.21 -6.89
C ASN A 431 -29.48 -11.78 -6.46
N ASN A 432 -29.32 -11.55 -5.16
CA ASN A 432 -28.89 -10.28 -4.60
C ASN A 432 -27.38 -10.10 -4.71
N TRP A 433 -26.59 -11.17 -4.58
CA TRP A 433 -25.13 -11.16 -4.56
C TRP A 433 -24.48 -11.15 -5.94
N ILE A 434 -25.03 -11.94 -6.87
CA ILE A 434 -24.40 -12.23 -8.17
C ILE A 434 -24.07 -10.98 -8.98
N LYS A 435 -24.94 -9.96 -8.96
CA LYS A 435 -24.75 -8.71 -9.71
C LYS A 435 -23.53 -7.90 -9.24
N TRP A 436 -23.10 -8.09 -8.00
CA TRP A 436 -21.98 -7.38 -7.40
C TRP A 436 -20.63 -8.03 -7.69
N SER A 437 -20.62 -9.21 -8.33
CA SER A 437 -19.38 -9.85 -8.81
C SER A 437 -18.59 -8.97 -9.78
N THR A 438 -19.25 -7.97 -10.39
CA THR A 438 -18.65 -6.99 -11.30
C THR A 438 -18.63 -5.57 -10.75
N ASP A 439 -18.85 -5.35 -9.45
CA ASP A 439 -18.72 -4.01 -8.87
C ASP A 439 -17.29 -3.49 -9.09
N ILE A 440 -17.10 -2.18 -9.24
CA ILE A 440 -15.75 -1.61 -9.39
C ILE A 440 -14.94 -1.69 -8.10
N ASN A 441 -15.62 -1.67 -6.95
CA ASN A 441 -14.99 -1.76 -5.64
C ASN A 441 -14.58 -3.21 -5.31
N TRP A 442 -13.29 -3.41 -5.11
CA TRP A 442 -12.64 -4.65 -4.71
C TRP A 442 -13.26 -5.27 -3.47
N SER A 443 -13.52 -4.48 -2.43
CA SER A 443 -14.04 -4.99 -1.16
C SER A 443 -15.47 -5.50 -1.28
N VAL A 444 -16.30 -4.86 -2.10
CA VAL A 444 -17.62 -5.38 -2.48
C VAL A 444 -17.48 -6.74 -3.18
N ARG A 445 -16.61 -6.84 -4.20
CA ARG A 445 -16.36 -8.11 -4.89
C ARG A 445 -15.76 -9.18 -3.96
N TRP A 446 -14.94 -8.78 -3.00
CA TRP A 446 -14.37 -9.69 -2.01
C TRP A 446 -15.48 -10.31 -1.16
N CYS A 447 -16.44 -9.53 -0.64
CA CYS A 447 -17.59 -10.07 0.07
C CYS A 447 -18.41 -11.05 -0.77
N VAL A 448 -18.60 -10.78 -2.08
CA VAL A 448 -19.25 -11.74 -2.99
C VAL A 448 -18.45 -13.04 -3.07
N SER A 449 -17.13 -12.95 -3.18
CA SER A 449 -16.28 -14.15 -3.20
C SER A 449 -16.38 -14.94 -1.89
N GLU A 450 -16.39 -14.28 -0.74
CA GLU A 450 -16.52 -14.95 0.56
C GLU A 450 -17.92 -15.56 0.74
N TYR A 451 -18.97 -14.94 0.22
CA TYR A 451 -20.31 -15.54 0.16
C TYR A 451 -20.33 -16.85 -0.63
N LEU A 452 -19.73 -16.84 -1.84
CA LEU A 452 -19.66 -18.03 -2.69
C LEU A 452 -18.82 -19.14 -2.04
N ALA A 453 -17.78 -18.77 -1.29
CA ALA A 453 -16.93 -19.71 -0.57
C ALA A 453 -17.63 -20.41 0.60
N GLN A 454 -18.72 -19.84 1.14
CA GLN A 454 -19.55 -20.51 2.15
C GLN A 454 -20.37 -21.67 1.58
N TYR A 455 -20.61 -21.68 0.26
CA TYR A 455 -21.44 -22.69 -0.42
C TYR A 455 -20.74 -23.29 -1.64
N PRO A 456 -19.54 -23.89 -1.50
CA PRO A 456 -18.72 -24.32 -2.64
C PRO A 456 -19.35 -25.46 -3.46
N GLU A 457 -20.24 -26.25 -2.85
CA GLU A 457 -21.00 -27.30 -3.55
C GLU A 457 -22.17 -26.75 -4.36
N CYS A 458 -22.63 -25.53 -4.03
CA CYS A 458 -23.77 -24.89 -4.68
C CYS A 458 -23.33 -23.96 -5.82
N PHE A 459 -22.20 -23.24 -5.63
CA PHE A 459 -21.82 -22.12 -6.48
C PHE A 459 -20.37 -22.22 -7.00
N PRO A 460 -20.11 -21.84 -8.27
CA PRO A 460 -18.75 -21.66 -8.74
C PRO A 460 -18.07 -20.48 -8.02
N GLN A 461 -16.76 -20.57 -7.84
CA GLN A 461 -15.99 -19.52 -7.18
C GLN A 461 -15.74 -18.32 -8.10
N LEU A 462 -15.75 -17.11 -7.52
CA LEU A 462 -15.38 -15.89 -8.23
C LEU A 462 -13.85 -15.82 -8.36
N GLU A 463 -13.35 -15.69 -9.59
CA GLU A 463 -11.94 -15.43 -9.80
C GLU A 463 -11.61 -13.97 -9.38
N LYS A 464 -10.79 -13.82 -8.34
CA LYS A 464 -10.45 -12.52 -7.76
C LYS A 464 -9.48 -11.74 -8.66
N THR A 465 -9.71 -10.44 -8.83
CA THR A 465 -8.77 -9.53 -9.51
C THR A 465 -8.79 -8.13 -8.90
N GLN A 466 -7.60 -7.53 -8.74
CA GLN A 466 -7.44 -6.11 -8.43
C GLN A 466 -7.37 -5.23 -9.68
N ASP A 467 -7.22 -5.85 -10.85
CA ASP A 467 -7.16 -5.14 -12.12
C ASP A 467 -8.58 -4.74 -12.58
N PRO A 468 -8.90 -3.44 -12.65
CA PRO A 468 -10.23 -2.98 -13.00
C PRO A 468 -10.64 -3.39 -14.42
N ASP A 469 -9.69 -3.46 -15.35
CA ASP A 469 -9.97 -3.82 -16.74
C ASP A 469 -10.27 -5.33 -16.89
N ALA A 470 -9.93 -6.15 -15.88
CA ALA A 470 -10.15 -7.60 -15.90
C ALA A 470 -11.44 -8.04 -15.17
N ILE A 471 -12.12 -7.15 -14.44
CA ILE A 471 -13.27 -7.49 -13.57
C ILE A 471 -14.33 -8.31 -14.32
N HIS A 472 -14.79 -7.81 -15.46
CA HIS A 472 -15.88 -8.45 -16.20
C HIS A 472 -15.50 -9.82 -16.75
N ILE A 473 -14.26 -9.97 -17.23
CA ILE A 473 -13.76 -11.24 -17.77
C ILE A 473 -13.65 -12.27 -16.66
N LYS A 474 -13.14 -11.87 -15.49
CA LYS A 474 -12.95 -12.75 -14.32
C LYS A 474 -14.26 -13.17 -13.66
N ALA A 475 -15.28 -12.32 -13.71
CA ALA A 475 -16.62 -12.65 -13.26
C ALA A 475 -17.46 -13.44 -14.29
N LEU A 476 -17.02 -13.53 -15.56
CA LEU A 476 -17.81 -14.11 -16.64
C LEU A 476 -18.26 -15.56 -16.39
N PRO A 477 -17.40 -16.49 -15.92
CA PRO A 477 -17.81 -17.88 -15.71
C PRO A 477 -18.95 -18.00 -14.70
N LEU A 478 -18.86 -17.26 -13.59
CA LEU A 478 -19.89 -17.21 -12.55
C LEU A 478 -21.22 -16.65 -13.11
N ARG A 479 -21.17 -15.60 -13.92
CA ARG A 479 -22.38 -15.01 -14.53
C ARG A 479 -23.03 -15.91 -15.58
N GLN A 480 -22.23 -16.63 -16.36
CA GLN A 480 -22.73 -17.60 -17.33
C GLN A 480 -23.42 -18.78 -16.65
N TRP A 481 -22.81 -19.32 -15.60
CA TRP A 481 -23.43 -20.35 -14.76
C TRP A 481 -24.78 -19.89 -14.22
N TYR A 482 -24.85 -18.68 -13.67
CA TYR A 482 -26.10 -18.15 -13.11
C TYR A 482 -27.19 -17.94 -14.16
N THR A 483 -26.83 -17.54 -15.39
CA THR A 483 -27.80 -17.35 -16.50
C THR A 483 -28.33 -18.68 -17.05
N ALA A 484 -27.64 -19.80 -16.76
CA ALA A 484 -28.03 -21.14 -17.19
C ALA A 484 -28.93 -21.88 -16.18
N LEU A 485 -29.15 -21.32 -14.99
CA LEU A 485 -30.15 -21.75 -14.00
C LEU A 485 -31.55 -21.26 -14.40
#